data_AF-A0A1A8GX26-F1
#
_entry.id   AF-A0A1A8GX26-F1
#
_cell.length_a   1.000
_cell.length_b   1.000
_cell.length_c   1.000
_cell.angle_alpha   90.00
_cell.angle_beta   90.00
_cell.angle_gamma   90.00
#
_symmetry.space_group_name_H-M   'P 1'
#
loop_
_entity.id
_entity.type
_entity.pdbx_description
1 polymer ?
#
loop_
_entity_poly.entity_id
_entity_poly.type
_entity_poly.pdbx_seq_one_letter_code
_entity_poly.pdbx_strand_id
1 'polypeptide(L)'
;LNCPRANKEVIVLQPDGTETQKCEKCDGDCTKECYGLGMGNFGVVDNHSVTMVTSANVEQFTKCSQIFGSLSFRAQSFERDPVTNTSGLTLEQMSAFKKLKEITGYLYIDAWPEEWANLSMFENLEVIRGRMLHMGVFSLAIQNLHIQSLGLRSLRSVSGGLVLI
;
A
#
# COMPACT_ATOMS: atom_id res chain seq x y z
N LEU A 1 -4.70 16.55 1.13
CA LEU A 1 -4.36 17.32 -0.07
C LEU A 1 -4.36 16.34 -1.25
N ASN A 2 -5.05 16.62 -2.35
CA ASN A 2 -4.96 15.82 -3.58
C ASN A 2 -4.18 16.63 -4.62
N CYS A 3 -2.98 16.17 -4.99
CA CYS A 3 -2.14 16.90 -5.95
C CYS A 3 -2.61 16.68 -7.40
N PRO A 4 -2.63 17.74 -8.24
CA PRO A 4 -2.84 17.60 -9.68
C PRO A 4 -1.77 16.70 -10.31
N ARG A 5 -2.07 16.01 -11.42
CA ARG A 5 -1.13 15.12 -12.13
C ARG A 5 0.21 15.77 -12.54
N ALA A 6 0.25 17.09 -12.68
CA ALA A 6 1.46 17.85 -13.02
C ALA A 6 2.29 18.25 -11.78
N ASN A 7 1.85 17.84 -10.60
CA ASN A 7 2.45 18.18 -9.32
C ASN A 7 2.73 16.91 -8.53
N LYS A 8 3.86 16.87 -7.85
CA LYS A 8 4.20 15.82 -6.89
C LYS A 8 3.85 16.26 -5.49
N GLU A 9 3.41 15.32 -4.66
CA GLU A 9 3.27 15.61 -3.24
C GLU A 9 4.65 15.58 -2.56
N VAL A 10 4.97 16.63 -1.81
CA VAL A 10 6.24 16.78 -1.10
C VAL A 10 5.97 17.02 0.37
N ILE A 11 6.70 16.29 1.21
CA ILE A 11 6.67 16.44 2.67
C ILE A 11 7.82 17.35 3.05
N VAL A 12 7.48 18.52 3.61
CA VAL A 12 8.43 19.55 4.03
C VAL A 12 8.49 19.54 5.56
N LEU A 13 9.67 19.22 6.09
CA LEU A 13 9.95 19.36 7.51
C LEU A 13 10.18 20.85 7.81
N GLN A 14 9.33 21.44 8.64
CA GLN A 14 9.52 22.82 9.08
C GLN A 14 10.59 22.90 10.19
N PRO A 15 11.18 24.08 10.43
CA PRO A 15 12.22 24.27 11.45
C PRO A 15 11.77 23.93 12.88
N ASP A 16 10.47 23.96 13.15
CA ASP A 16 9.83 23.59 14.42
C ASP A 16 9.60 22.06 14.56
N GLY A 17 9.99 21.28 13.54
CA GLY A 17 9.78 19.83 13.48
C GLY A 17 8.43 19.41 12.88
N THR A 18 7.57 20.36 12.51
CA THR A 18 6.24 20.07 11.98
C THR A 18 6.31 19.66 10.50
N GLU A 19 5.84 18.46 10.16
CA GLU A 19 5.69 18.01 8.77
C GLU A 19 4.51 18.72 8.09
N THR A 20 4.77 19.44 7.00
CA THR A 20 3.74 20.02 6.13
C THR A 20 3.79 19.44 4.74
N GLN A 21 2.62 19.15 4.17
CA GLN A 21 2.52 18.58 2.82
C GLN A 21 2.15 19.65 1.82
N LYS A 22 2.87 19.70 0.70
CA LYS A 22 2.63 20.64 -0.39
C LYS A 22 2.64 19.90 -1.72
N CYS A 23 1.91 20.44 -2.69
CA CYS A 23 1.99 20.00 -4.08
C CYS A 23 2.97 20.91 -4.82
N GLU A 24 4.12 20.38 -5.22
CA GLU A 24 5.09 21.13 -6.02
C GLU A 24 4.99 20.72 -7.47
N LYS A 25 5.14 21.69 -8.40
CA LYS A 25 5.23 21.35 -9.83
C LYS A 25 6.44 20.46 -10.05
N CYS A 26 6.25 19.43 -10.86
CA CYS A 26 7.38 18.61 -11.31
C CYS A 26 8.26 19.43 -12.25
N ASP A 27 9.58 19.27 -12.12
CA ASP A 27 10.54 19.83 -13.08
C ASP A 27 10.78 18.77 -14.16
N GLY A 28 10.05 18.88 -15.28
CA GLY A 28 9.95 17.84 -16.31
C GLY A 28 8.80 16.84 -16.07
N ASP A 29 8.92 15.63 -16.63
CA ASP A 29 7.95 14.56 -16.40
C ASP A 29 7.96 14.15 -14.93
N CYS A 30 6.79 14.20 -14.26
CA CYS A 30 6.67 13.68 -12.90
C CYS A 30 7.16 12.22 -12.90
N THR A 31 8.10 11.91 -12.00
CA THR A 31 8.50 10.53 -11.76
C THR A 31 7.25 9.71 -11.50
N LYS A 32 7.12 8.54 -12.15
CA LYS A 32 5.90 7.73 -12.08
C LYS A 32 5.59 7.39 -10.61
N GLU A 33 4.65 8.13 -10.02
CA GLU A 33 4.23 7.93 -8.64
C GLU A 33 3.51 6.58 -8.54
N CYS A 34 3.72 5.91 -7.41
CA CYS A 34 3.07 4.63 -7.16
C CYS A 34 1.74 4.87 -6.47
N TYR A 35 0.67 4.82 -7.24
CA TYR A 35 -0.68 4.94 -6.70
C TYR A 35 -1.17 3.59 -6.17
N GLY A 36 -1.62 3.60 -4.93
CA GLY A 36 -2.28 2.48 -4.27
C GLY A 36 -3.79 2.51 -4.51
N LEU A 37 -4.49 1.58 -3.87
CA LEU A 37 -5.93 1.43 -3.95
C LEU A 37 -6.64 2.73 -3.54
N GLY A 38 -7.66 3.11 -4.31
CA GLY A 38 -8.46 4.31 -4.07
C GLY A 38 -7.85 5.64 -4.52
N MET A 39 -6.69 5.64 -5.21
CA MET A 39 -6.07 6.85 -5.76
C MET A 39 -5.71 6.70 -7.25
N GLY A 40 -6.00 7.74 -8.06
CA GLY A 40 -5.61 7.83 -9.48
C GLY A 40 -6.30 6.82 -10.41
N ASN A 41 -6.23 7.03 -11.73
CA ASN A 41 -6.65 6.01 -12.69
C ASN A 41 -5.70 4.82 -12.53
N PHE A 42 -6.11 3.79 -11.80
CA PHE A 42 -5.68 2.43 -12.11
C PHE A 42 -5.88 2.29 -13.62
N GLY A 43 -4.77 2.25 -14.35
CA GLY A 43 -4.75 2.29 -15.80
C GLY A 43 -5.29 0.99 -16.38
N VAL A 44 -6.58 0.74 -16.20
CA VAL A 44 -7.39 -0.11 -17.03
C VAL A 44 -8.77 0.56 -17.02
N VAL A 45 -9.19 0.93 -18.23
CA VAL A 45 -10.60 0.92 -18.62
C VAL A 45 -11.21 -0.38 -18.05
N ASP A 46 -12.50 -0.40 -17.71
CA ASP A 46 -13.26 -1.61 -17.28
C ASP A 46 -13.61 -1.67 -15.76
N ASN A 47 -14.46 -0.74 -15.32
CA ASN A 47 -15.67 -1.00 -14.52
C ASN A 47 -15.67 -1.91 -13.25
N HIS A 48 -14.54 -2.19 -12.61
CA HIS A 48 -14.50 -2.70 -11.23
C HIS A 48 -13.45 -1.92 -10.43
N SER A 49 -13.90 -1.24 -9.37
CA SER A 49 -13.02 -0.63 -8.37
C SER A 49 -12.01 -1.66 -7.87
N VAL A 50 -10.73 -1.51 -8.20
CA VAL A 50 -9.67 -2.38 -7.67
C VAL A 50 -9.65 -2.21 -6.15
N THR A 51 -10.06 -3.26 -5.42
CA THR A 51 -10.20 -3.25 -3.95
C THR A 51 -9.08 -3.99 -3.24
N MET A 52 -8.20 -4.68 -3.96
CA MET A 52 -7.11 -5.49 -3.40
C MET A 52 -5.93 -5.62 -4.37
N VAL A 53 -4.77 -5.97 -3.81
CA VAL A 53 -3.59 -6.33 -4.60
C VAL A 53 -3.80 -7.74 -5.14
N THR A 54 -3.48 -7.94 -6.42
CA THR A 54 -3.52 -9.26 -7.09
C THR A 54 -2.30 -9.40 -7.98
N SER A 55 -2.09 -10.60 -8.51
CA SER A 55 -1.03 -10.87 -9.50
C SER A 55 -1.12 -9.97 -10.74
N ALA A 56 -2.31 -9.48 -11.09
CA ALA A 56 -2.53 -8.58 -12.22
C ALA A 56 -2.03 -7.14 -11.99
N ASN A 57 -1.90 -6.69 -10.74
CA ASN A 57 -1.53 -5.30 -10.44
C ASN A 57 -0.25 -5.15 -9.62
N VAL A 58 0.25 -6.20 -8.98
CA VAL A 58 1.39 -6.13 -8.04
C VAL A 58 2.68 -5.59 -8.66
N GLU A 59 2.93 -5.86 -9.94
CA GLU A 59 4.16 -5.44 -10.62
C GLU A 59 4.35 -3.92 -10.63
N GLN A 60 3.25 -3.16 -10.58
CA GLN A 60 3.30 -1.70 -10.51
C GLN A 60 4.01 -1.18 -9.25
N PHE A 61 4.13 -2.01 -8.20
CA PHE A 61 4.73 -1.63 -6.93
C PHE A 61 6.25 -1.91 -6.83
N THR A 62 6.84 -2.60 -7.80
CA THR A 62 8.21 -3.18 -7.72
C THR A 62 9.33 -2.17 -7.43
N LYS A 63 9.14 -0.90 -7.82
CA LYS A 63 10.15 0.17 -7.66
C LYS A 63 9.72 1.24 -6.66
N CYS A 64 8.67 0.98 -5.88
CA CYS A 64 8.03 1.97 -5.04
C CYS A 64 8.61 1.97 -3.63
N SER A 65 9.16 3.11 -3.22
CA SER A 65 9.51 3.39 -1.82
C SER A 65 8.34 4.00 -1.04
N GLN A 66 7.41 4.64 -1.73
CA GLN A 66 6.24 5.28 -1.16
C GLN A 66 5.03 4.95 -2.02
N ILE A 67 3.90 4.65 -1.39
CA ILE A 67 2.62 4.41 -2.06
C ILE A 67 1.63 5.49 -1.66
N PHE A 68 1.09 6.16 -2.67
CA PHE A 68 0.04 7.15 -2.55
C PHE A 68 -1.32 6.47 -2.66
N GLY A 69 -1.94 6.17 -1.53
CA GLY A 69 -3.17 5.37 -1.46
C GLY A 69 -3.01 4.22 -0.48
N SER A 70 -3.81 3.17 -0.65
CA SER A 70 -3.89 2.07 0.31
C SER A 70 -3.48 0.73 -0.29
N LEU A 71 -3.18 -0.25 0.55
CA LEU A 71 -2.99 -1.65 0.16
C LEU A 71 -3.97 -2.54 0.93
N SER A 72 -4.52 -3.53 0.24
CA SER A 72 -5.46 -4.50 0.80
C SER A 72 -5.15 -5.88 0.25
N PHE A 73 -5.03 -6.87 1.12
CA PHE A 73 -4.78 -8.27 0.79
C PHE A 73 -5.91 -9.13 1.37
N ARG A 74 -6.57 -9.89 0.49
CA ARG A 74 -7.71 -10.75 0.82
C ARG A 74 -7.51 -12.16 0.29
N ALA A 75 -8.41 -13.08 0.59
CA ALA A 75 -8.34 -14.45 0.09
C ALA A 75 -8.14 -14.49 -1.44
N GLN A 76 -8.89 -13.65 -2.17
CA GLN A 76 -8.80 -13.53 -3.63
C GLN A 76 -7.47 -12.96 -4.13
N SER A 77 -6.64 -12.35 -3.26
CA SER A 77 -5.27 -11.96 -3.62
C SER A 77 -4.36 -13.17 -3.83
N PHE A 78 -4.64 -14.29 -3.15
CA PHE A 78 -3.80 -15.49 -3.13
C PHE A 78 -4.44 -16.70 -3.81
N GLU A 79 -5.76 -16.67 -4.02
CA GLU A 79 -6.48 -17.68 -4.77
C GLU A 79 -6.35 -17.46 -6.29
N ARG A 80 -6.52 -18.54 -7.07
CA ARG A 80 -6.65 -18.41 -8.53
C ARG A 80 -7.96 -17.71 -8.85
N ASP A 81 -7.89 -16.66 -9.66
CA ASP A 81 -9.07 -15.99 -10.20
C ASP A 81 -9.77 -16.93 -11.20
N PRO A 82 -11.04 -17.33 -10.96
CA PRO A 82 -11.75 -18.26 -11.83
C PRO A 82 -12.18 -17.64 -13.17
N VAL A 83 -12.24 -16.31 -13.27
CA VAL A 83 -12.67 -15.58 -14.46
C VAL A 83 -11.48 -15.35 -15.39
N THR A 84 -10.38 -14.84 -14.85
CA THR A 84 -9.17 -14.56 -15.65
C THR A 84 -8.21 -15.75 -15.74
N ASN A 85 -8.44 -16.80 -14.95
CA ASN A 85 -7.56 -17.96 -14.77
C ASN A 85 -6.15 -17.59 -14.26
N THR A 86 -5.99 -16.37 -13.74
CA THR A 86 -4.71 -15.87 -13.23
C THR A 86 -4.43 -16.53 -11.88
N SER A 87 -3.21 -17.00 -11.67
CA SER A 87 -2.78 -17.52 -10.36
C SER A 87 -2.80 -16.41 -9.30
N GLY A 88 -2.93 -16.80 -8.04
CA GLY A 88 -2.76 -15.88 -6.93
C GLY A 88 -1.33 -15.35 -6.80
N LEU A 89 -1.15 -14.39 -5.90
CA LEU A 89 0.13 -13.77 -5.61
C LEU A 89 1.17 -14.79 -5.14
N THR A 90 2.33 -14.77 -5.79
CA THR A 90 3.48 -15.57 -5.39
C THR A 90 4.40 -14.80 -4.44
N LEU A 91 5.24 -15.53 -3.70
CA LEU A 91 6.25 -14.91 -2.83
C LEU A 91 7.23 -14.01 -3.63
N GLU A 92 7.54 -14.39 -4.87
CA GLU A 92 8.38 -13.61 -5.78
C GLU A 92 7.72 -12.28 -6.14
N GLN A 93 6.42 -12.29 -6.48
CA GLN A 93 5.67 -11.06 -6.75
C GLN A 93 5.56 -10.16 -5.52
N MET A 94 5.40 -10.76 -4.34
CA MET A 94 5.38 -10.03 -3.07
C MET A 94 6.70 -9.32 -2.74
N SER A 95 7.81 -9.71 -3.39
CA SER A 95 9.09 -9.00 -3.25
C SER A 95 9.04 -7.54 -3.73
N ALA A 96 8.02 -7.17 -4.52
CA ALA A 96 7.75 -5.80 -4.93
C ALA A 96 7.67 -4.82 -3.75
N PHE A 97 7.22 -5.29 -2.58
CA PHE A 97 7.05 -4.44 -1.40
C PHE A 97 8.28 -4.33 -0.50
N LYS A 98 9.37 -5.07 -0.80
CA LYS A 98 10.59 -5.02 0.03
C LYS A 98 11.21 -3.63 0.13
N LYS A 99 11.01 -2.76 -0.87
CA LYS A 99 11.52 -1.39 -0.87
C LYS A 99 10.55 -0.38 -0.27
N LEU A 100 9.32 -0.80 0.01
CA LEU A 100 8.27 0.07 0.51
C LEU A 100 8.61 0.55 1.92
N LYS A 101 8.63 1.87 2.09
CA LYS A 101 8.89 2.56 3.35
C LYS A 101 7.68 3.31 3.87
N GLU A 102 6.78 3.74 3.00
CA GLU A 102 5.65 4.56 3.40
C GLU A 102 4.38 4.26 2.61
N ILE A 103 3.25 4.21 3.32
CA ILE A 103 1.90 4.15 2.77
C ILE A 103 1.15 5.39 3.26
N THR A 104 0.58 6.19 2.35
CA THR A 104 -0.16 7.39 2.75
C THR A 104 -1.60 7.09 3.22
N GLY A 105 -2.21 6.02 2.70
CA GLY A 105 -3.52 5.50 3.10
C GLY A 105 -3.43 4.45 4.21
N TYR A 106 -4.13 3.33 4.05
CA TYR A 106 -4.15 2.23 4.99
C TYR A 106 -3.44 0.96 4.46
N LEU A 107 -3.10 0.06 5.39
CA LEU A 107 -2.75 -1.33 5.09
C LEU A 107 -3.78 -2.26 5.73
N TYR A 108 -4.45 -3.07 4.91
CA TYR A 108 -5.44 -4.06 5.34
C TYR A 108 -5.03 -5.47 4.89
N ILE A 109 -5.05 -6.44 5.80
CA ILE A 109 -4.70 -7.83 5.52
C ILE A 109 -5.68 -8.73 6.29
N ASP A 110 -6.55 -9.44 5.57
CA ASP A 110 -7.48 -10.43 6.16
C ASP A 110 -7.31 -11.86 5.64
N ALA A 111 -6.32 -12.08 4.78
CA ALA A 111 -5.85 -13.40 4.38
C ALA A 111 -4.35 -13.37 4.12
N TRP A 112 -3.69 -14.50 4.37
CA TRP A 112 -2.26 -14.69 4.15
C TRP A 112 -1.99 -16.18 3.90
N PRO A 113 -1.10 -16.57 2.98
CA PRO A 113 -0.75 -17.98 2.77
C PRO A 113 -0.25 -18.64 4.06
N GLU A 114 -0.74 -19.84 4.37
CA GLU A 114 -0.43 -20.55 5.63
C GLU A 114 1.06 -20.92 5.74
N GLU A 115 1.72 -21.14 4.60
CA GLU A 115 3.16 -21.39 4.52
C GLU A 115 4.03 -20.17 4.89
N TRP A 116 3.44 -18.97 4.97
CA TRP A 116 4.17 -17.73 5.25
C TRP A 116 4.03 -17.32 6.72
N ALA A 117 5.10 -17.51 7.48
CA ALA A 117 5.08 -17.35 8.93
C ALA A 117 4.97 -15.90 9.45
N ASN A 118 5.12 -14.88 8.61
CA ASN A 118 5.10 -13.47 9.00
C ASN A 118 4.86 -12.52 7.81
N LEU A 119 4.82 -11.20 8.10
CA LEU A 119 4.63 -10.13 7.13
C LEU A 119 5.94 -9.46 6.70
N SER A 120 7.05 -10.22 6.65
CA SER A 120 8.40 -9.70 6.36
C SER A 120 8.58 -9.07 4.97
N MET A 121 7.67 -9.25 4.03
CA MET A 121 7.65 -8.46 2.79
C MET A 121 7.49 -6.95 3.05
N PHE A 122 6.94 -6.57 4.19
CA PHE A 122 6.85 -5.18 4.67
C PHE A 122 7.89 -4.86 5.75
N GLU A 123 8.98 -5.62 5.85
CA GLU A 123 10.00 -5.42 6.89
C GLU A 123 10.62 -4.01 6.90
N ASN A 124 10.60 -3.32 5.76
CA ASN A 124 11.14 -1.97 5.58
C ASN A 124 10.06 -0.88 5.61
N LEU A 125 8.80 -1.25 5.84
CA LEU A 125 7.71 -0.28 6.01
C LEU A 125 7.92 0.48 7.32
N GLU A 126 8.05 1.80 7.23
CA GLU A 126 8.36 2.68 8.36
C GLU A 126 7.11 3.44 8.84
N VAL A 127 6.28 3.90 7.90
CA VAL A 127 5.18 4.84 8.20
C VAL A 127 3.90 4.46 7.45
N ILE A 128 2.77 4.44 8.18
CA ILE A 128 1.41 4.41 7.62
C ILE A 128 0.70 5.68 8.07
N ARG A 129 0.34 6.56 7.12
CA ARG A 129 -0.21 7.88 7.45
C ARG A 129 -1.71 7.90 7.72
N GLY A 130 -2.47 6.92 7.22
CA GLY A 130 -3.91 6.80 7.48
C GLY A 130 -4.74 7.96 6.95
N ARG A 131 -4.37 8.57 5.82
CA ARG A 131 -5.21 9.60 5.17
C ARG A 131 -6.47 9.03 4.52
N MET A 132 -6.42 7.73 4.23
CA MET A 132 -7.55 6.89 3.86
C MET A 132 -7.63 5.79 4.91
N LEU A 133 -8.83 5.40 5.30
CA LEU A 133 -9.06 4.41 6.34
C LEU A 133 -9.90 3.26 5.82
N HIS A 134 -9.52 2.04 6.17
CA HIS A 134 -10.33 0.88 5.93
C HIS A 134 -11.62 0.99 6.74
N MET A 135 -12.77 0.90 6.05
CA MET A 135 -14.11 1.12 6.63
C MET A 135 -14.27 2.48 7.34
N GLY A 136 -13.44 3.48 7.01
CA GLY A 136 -13.46 4.77 7.69
C GLY A 136 -12.88 4.77 9.11
N VAL A 137 -12.26 3.67 9.56
CA VAL A 137 -11.81 3.51 10.96
C VAL A 137 -10.33 3.16 11.07
N PHE A 138 -9.85 2.18 10.30
CA PHE A 138 -8.53 1.59 10.52
C PHE A 138 -7.48 2.09 9.53
N SER A 139 -6.32 2.51 10.02
CA SER A 139 -5.14 2.79 9.18
C SER A 139 -4.24 1.55 9.05
N LEU A 140 -4.26 0.66 10.04
CA LEU A 140 -3.67 -0.67 9.96
C LEU A 140 -4.67 -1.70 10.51
N ALA A 141 -4.97 -2.72 9.73
CA ALA A 141 -5.80 -3.83 10.18
C ALA A 141 -5.25 -5.15 9.64
N ILE A 142 -4.90 -6.04 10.56
CA ILE A 142 -4.36 -7.36 10.31
C ILE A 142 -5.25 -8.31 11.10
N GLN A 143 -5.91 -9.25 10.45
CA GLN A 143 -6.84 -10.14 11.13
C GLN A 143 -6.92 -11.49 10.43
N ASN A 144 -7.34 -12.53 11.16
CA ASN A 144 -7.56 -13.87 10.61
C ASN A 144 -6.32 -14.47 9.92
N LEU A 145 -5.11 -14.21 10.44
CA LEU A 145 -3.86 -14.71 9.88
C LEU A 145 -3.24 -15.82 10.74
N HIS A 146 -2.71 -16.86 10.09
CA HIS A 146 -1.96 -17.95 10.72
C HIS A 146 -0.45 -17.65 10.80
N ILE A 147 -0.08 -16.46 11.26
CA ILE A 147 1.32 -16.02 11.35
C ILE A 147 1.89 -16.21 12.76
N GLN A 148 3.20 -16.47 12.84
CA GLN A 148 3.93 -16.62 14.10
C GLN A 148 4.43 -15.28 14.65
N SER A 149 4.61 -14.29 13.78
CA SER A 149 5.05 -12.94 14.15
C SER A 149 4.64 -11.93 13.08
N LEU A 150 4.53 -10.64 13.45
CA LEU A 150 4.22 -9.59 12.48
C LEU A 150 5.35 -9.38 11.47
N GLY A 151 6.61 -9.30 11.89
CA GLY A 151 7.73 -9.04 10.97
C GLY A 151 7.83 -7.60 10.43
N LEU A 152 6.98 -6.67 10.91
CA LEU A 152 6.99 -5.24 10.57
C LEU A 152 8.09 -4.48 11.32
N ARG A 153 9.35 -4.90 11.19
CA ARG A 153 10.46 -4.49 12.07
C ARG A 153 10.84 -3.00 12.00
N SER A 154 10.59 -2.34 10.87
CA SER A 154 10.94 -0.92 10.69
C SER A 154 9.78 0.02 11.01
N LEU A 155 8.58 -0.53 11.28
CA LEU A 155 7.37 0.25 11.46
C LEU A 155 7.49 1.06 12.75
N ARG A 156 7.51 2.38 12.60
CA ARG A 156 7.72 3.35 13.69
C ARG A 156 6.57 4.31 13.89
N SER A 157 5.69 4.46 12.90
CA SER A 157 4.52 5.34 13.01
C SER A 157 3.32 4.81 12.24
N VAL A 158 2.18 4.74 12.93
CA VAL A 158 0.85 4.53 12.34
C VAL A 158 -0.03 5.67 12.82
N SER A 159 -0.67 6.38 11.90
CA SER A 159 -1.41 7.61 12.20
C SER A 159 -2.77 7.62 11.50
N GLY A 160 -3.62 8.61 11.82
CA GLY A 160 -4.87 8.89 11.12
C GLY A 160 -6.04 7.94 11.41
N GLY A 161 -5.82 6.79 12.05
CA GLY A 161 -6.86 5.80 12.35
C GLY A 161 -6.45 4.79 13.42
N LEU A 162 -7.33 3.83 13.68
CA LEU A 162 -7.09 2.76 14.65
C LEU A 162 -6.23 1.63 14.07
N VAL A 163 -5.61 0.88 14.98
CA VAL A 163 -4.87 -0.34 14.68
C VAL A 163 -5.67 -1.55 15.18
N LEU A 164 -5.86 -2.55 14.32
CA LEU A 164 -6.44 -3.86 14.65
C LEU A 164 -5.41 -4.94 14.31
N ILE A 165 -5.14 -5.85 15.25
CA ILE A 165 -4.24 -7.01 15.12
C ILE A 165 -4.95 -8.23 15.71
#